data_AF-A0A3C1SKK5-F1
#
_entry.id   AF-A0A3C1SKK5-F1
#
_cell.length_a   1.000
_cell.length_b   1.000
_cell.length_c   1.000
_cell.angle_alpha   90.00
_cell.angle_beta   90.00
_cell.angle_gamma   90.00
#
_symmetry.space_group_name_H-M   'P 1'
#
loop_
_entity.id
_entity.type
_entity.pdbx_description
1 polymer ?
#
loop_
_entity_poly.entity_id
_entity_poly.type
_entity_poly.pdbx_seq_one_letter_code
_entity_poly.pdbx_strand_id
1 'polypeptide(L)'
;EQTSSENGLFSPATGFGWQAYMKPRLESELERAAAADLDLTLMTVHVPGLVTDNPAKKELLEAIRETAGFNDLVFENGNDGCCIIMGFDIDTALKRAEMLYDKLERELAFENLTCKPAIGLSSRSLRLISAERLANESEQALKHAMKEEGKQIIAFRVNPDKYRNFLAGEVQKSL
;
A
#
# COMPACT_ATOMS: atom_id res chain seq x y z
N GLU A 1 -20.44 14.02 3.54
CA GLU A 1 -20.41 13.33 2.24
C GLU A 1 -20.10 14.36 1.15
N GLN A 2 -18.94 14.24 0.50
CA GLN A 2 -18.60 15.02 -0.69
C GLN A 2 -18.57 14.06 -1.87
N THR A 3 -19.39 14.35 -2.87
CA THR A 3 -19.64 13.56 -4.07
C THR A 3 -18.45 13.60 -5.02
N SER A 4 -18.06 12.42 -5.49
CA SER A 4 -16.91 12.09 -6.34
C SER A 4 -16.83 12.75 -7.72
N SER A 5 -17.82 13.54 -8.16
CA SER A 5 -17.90 14.02 -9.54
C SER A 5 -17.11 15.29 -9.85
N GLU A 6 -16.73 16.11 -8.87
CA GLU A 6 -16.09 17.41 -9.13
C GLU A 6 -14.55 17.38 -9.16
N ASN A 7 -13.92 16.37 -8.56
CA ASN A 7 -12.47 16.34 -8.33
C ASN A 7 -11.66 15.50 -9.34
N GLY A 8 -12.28 15.00 -10.41
CA GLY A 8 -11.62 14.10 -11.37
C GLY A 8 -11.16 12.77 -10.76
N LEU A 9 -10.37 11.99 -11.51
CA LEU A 9 -9.87 10.68 -11.06
C LEU A 9 -8.60 10.77 -10.20
N PHE A 10 -7.83 11.85 -10.35
CA PHE A 10 -6.51 12.02 -9.75
C PHE A 10 -6.44 13.32 -8.97
N SER A 11 -5.72 13.29 -7.85
CA SER A 11 -5.39 14.45 -7.06
C SER A 11 -4.44 15.36 -7.84
N PRO A 12 -4.74 16.66 -7.99
CA PRO A 12 -3.82 17.61 -8.60
C PRO A 12 -2.56 17.84 -7.75
N ALA A 13 -2.60 17.52 -6.45
CA ALA A 13 -1.49 17.75 -5.53
C ALA A 13 -0.36 16.71 -5.66
N THR A 14 -0.70 15.48 -6.06
CA THR A 14 0.24 14.34 -6.12
C THR A 14 0.27 13.65 -7.49
N GLY A 15 -0.81 13.77 -8.26
CA GLY A 15 -1.06 12.99 -9.47
C GLY A 15 -1.58 11.57 -9.18
N PHE A 16 -1.78 11.19 -7.92
CA PHE A 16 -2.26 9.86 -7.54
C PHE A 16 -3.78 9.81 -7.52
N GLY A 17 -4.35 8.60 -7.57
CA GLY A 17 -5.78 8.42 -7.38
C GLY A 17 -6.23 8.88 -5.99
N TRP A 18 -7.46 9.36 -5.88
CA TRP A 18 -8.01 9.73 -4.58
C TRP A 18 -8.13 8.53 -3.63
N GLN A 19 -7.86 8.72 -2.33
CA GLN A 19 -7.97 7.66 -1.32
C GLN A 19 -9.33 6.94 -1.37
N ALA A 20 -10.42 7.68 -1.61
CA ALA A 20 -11.78 7.15 -1.70
C ALA A 20 -11.93 6.09 -2.82
N TYR A 21 -11.10 6.14 -3.86
CA TYR A 21 -11.13 5.20 -4.98
C TYR A 21 -10.24 3.97 -4.77
N MET A 22 -9.38 3.97 -3.75
CA MET A 22 -8.43 2.89 -3.50
C MET A 22 -9.15 1.56 -3.22
N LYS A 23 -10.07 1.51 -2.26
CA LYS A 23 -10.74 0.25 -1.88
C LYS A 23 -11.61 -0.34 -3.00
N PRO A 24 -12.49 0.43 -3.67
CA PRO A 24 -13.26 -0.09 -4.80
C PRO A 24 -12.36 -0.62 -5.91
N ARG A 25 -11.24 0.06 -6.18
CA ARG A 25 -10.30 -0.40 -7.21
C ARG A 25 -9.56 -1.64 -6.78
N LEU A 26 -9.12 -1.72 -5.53
CA LEU A 26 -8.48 -2.91 -4.97
C LEU A 26 -9.37 -4.15 -5.07
N GLU A 27 -10.67 -4.01 -4.81
CA GLU A 27 -11.63 -5.10 -4.96
C GLU A 27 -11.68 -5.60 -6.41
N SER A 28 -11.77 -4.69 -7.39
CA SER A 28 -11.76 -5.06 -8.81
C SER A 28 -10.44 -5.73 -9.26
N GLU A 29 -9.31 -5.26 -8.74
CA GLU A 29 -7.99 -5.87 -9.02
C GLU A 29 -7.87 -7.27 -8.40
N LEU A 30 -8.43 -7.48 -7.19
CA LEU A 30 -8.47 -8.78 -6.52
C LEU A 30 -9.34 -9.79 -7.27
N GLU A 31 -10.52 -9.39 -7.75
CA GLU A 31 -11.39 -10.22 -8.57
C GLU A 31 -10.68 -10.66 -9.86
N ARG A 32 -10.01 -9.72 -10.54
CA ARG A 32 -9.22 -10.05 -11.73
C ARG A 32 -8.06 -10.98 -11.43
N ALA A 33 -7.30 -10.72 -10.37
CA ALA A 33 -6.18 -11.55 -9.96
C ALA A 33 -6.65 -12.97 -9.61
N ALA A 34 -7.82 -13.10 -8.97
CA ALA A 34 -8.45 -14.38 -8.69
C ALA A 34 -8.87 -15.14 -9.94
N ALA A 35 -9.50 -14.46 -10.91
CA ALA A 35 -9.91 -15.08 -12.17
C ALA A 35 -8.73 -15.54 -13.05
N ALA A 36 -7.55 -14.94 -12.86
CA ALA A 36 -6.34 -15.23 -13.63
C ALA A 36 -5.31 -16.11 -12.87
N ASP A 37 -5.63 -16.58 -11.66
CA ASP A 37 -4.69 -17.27 -10.76
C ASP A 37 -3.36 -16.52 -10.55
N LEU A 38 -3.43 -15.19 -10.50
CA LEU A 38 -2.28 -14.31 -10.27
C LEU A 38 -2.25 -13.81 -8.82
N ASP A 39 -1.05 -13.49 -8.34
CA ASP A 39 -0.91 -12.81 -7.05
C ASP A 39 -1.13 -11.29 -7.19
N LEU A 40 -1.44 -10.66 -6.07
CA LEU A 40 -1.64 -9.22 -5.95
C LEU A 40 -1.13 -8.77 -4.59
N THR A 41 -0.31 -7.74 -4.55
CA THR A 41 0.21 -7.13 -3.33
C THR A 41 -0.24 -5.70 -3.20
N LEU A 42 -0.64 -5.33 -1.99
CA LEU A 42 -0.87 -3.95 -1.57
C LEU A 42 0.31 -3.49 -0.71
N MET A 43 0.95 -2.40 -1.15
CA MET A 43 1.97 -1.68 -0.37
C MET A 43 1.36 -0.38 0.16
N THR A 44 1.40 -0.19 1.47
CA THR A 44 0.98 1.05 2.14
C THR A 44 2.23 1.77 2.63
N VAL A 45 2.46 2.97 2.10
CA VAL A 45 3.66 3.77 2.35
C VAL A 45 3.26 4.98 3.18
N HIS A 46 4.01 5.21 4.26
CA HIS A 46 3.98 6.45 5.02
C HIS A 46 5.22 7.27 4.68
N VAL A 47 4.99 8.50 4.23
CA VAL A 47 6.01 9.52 3.97
C VAL A 47 5.50 10.84 4.55
N PRO A 48 6.06 11.31 5.68
CA PRO A 48 5.64 12.55 6.30
C PRO A 48 5.68 13.74 5.33
N GLY A 49 4.55 14.43 5.22
CA GLY A 49 4.40 15.63 4.41
C GLY A 49 4.23 15.38 2.90
N LEU A 50 3.82 14.18 2.47
CA LEU A 50 3.70 13.81 1.06
C LEU A 50 2.73 14.71 0.27
N VAL A 51 1.57 15.04 0.86
CA VAL A 51 0.55 15.87 0.20
C VAL A 51 0.79 17.36 0.48
N THR A 52 1.41 17.69 1.61
CA THR A 52 1.75 19.07 2.02
C THR A 52 2.91 19.65 1.21
N ASP A 53 3.12 20.97 1.30
CA ASP A 53 4.26 21.63 0.67
C ASP A 53 5.55 21.29 1.43
N ASN A 54 6.32 20.36 0.89
CA ASN A 54 7.58 19.83 1.43
C ASN A 54 8.68 20.06 0.37
N PRO A 55 9.88 20.54 0.72
CA PRO A 55 10.99 20.72 -0.22
C PRO A 55 11.31 19.47 -1.06
N ALA A 56 11.23 18.28 -0.47
CA ALA A 56 11.48 16.99 -1.14
C ALA A 56 10.27 16.45 -1.93
N LYS A 57 9.12 17.14 -1.92
CA LYS A 57 7.84 16.58 -2.40
C LYS A 57 7.94 16.04 -3.82
N LYS A 58 8.58 16.76 -4.73
CA LYS A 58 8.67 16.38 -6.14
C LYS A 58 9.45 15.07 -6.29
N GLU A 59 10.57 14.96 -5.60
CA GLU A 59 11.49 13.82 -5.63
C GLU A 59 10.86 12.60 -4.95
N LEU A 60 10.13 12.79 -3.84
CA LEU A 60 9.35 11.74 -3.17
C LEU A 60 8.25 11.17 -4.08
N LEU A 61 7.50 12.05 -4.74
CA LEU A 61 6.45 11.63 -5.68
C LEU A 61 7.05 10.91 -6.90
N GLU A 62 8.22 11.32 -7.37
CA GLU A 62 8.91 10.63 -8.46
C GLU A 62 9.42 9.26 -8.03
N ALA A 63 10.01 9.12 -6.84
CA ALA A 63 10.44 7.83 -6.32
C ALA A 63 9.28 6.83 -6.20
N ILE A 64 8.10 7.30 -5.79
CA ILE A 64 6.87 6.49 -5.74
C ILE A 64 6.43 6.09 -7.15
N ARG A 65 6.40 7.05 -8.10
CA ARG A 65 6.04 6.78 -9.50
C ARG A 65 6.99 5.83 -10.21
N GLU A 66 8.29 5.90 -9.95
CA GLU A 66 9.26 4.96 -10.53
C GLU A 66 9.12 3.55 -9.95
N THR A 67 8.72 3.46 -8.68
CA THR A 67 8.50 2.17 -8.01
C THR A 67 7.22 1.50 -8.49
N ALA A 68 6.16 2.31 -8.69
CA ALA A 68 4.94 1.89 -9.35
C ALA A 68 5.22 1.67 -10.84
N GLY A 69 5.20 0.41 -11.28
CA GLY A 69 5.30 0.10 -12.70
C GLY A 69 4.09 0.65 -13.48
N PHE A 70 4.17 0.58 -14.80
CA PHE A 70 3.13 1.11 -15.69
C PHE A 70 1.70 0.60 -15.41
N ASN A 71 1.57 -0.64 -14.94
CA ASN A 71 0.27 -1.27 -14.63
C ASN A 71 -0.12 -1.17 -13.15
N ASP A 72 0.77 -0.62 -12.30
CA ASP A 72 0.51 -0.50 -10.86
C ASP A 72 -0.35 0.75 -10.61
N LEU A 73 -1.17 0.71 -9.57
CA LEU A 73 -2.10 1.79 -9.25
C LEU A 73 -1.73 2.46 -7.95
N VAL A 74 -1.54 3.79 -7.98
CA VAL A 74 -1.16 4.57 -6.80
C VAL A 74 -2.32 5.45 -6.35
N PHE A 75 -2.62 5.41 -5.05
CA PHE A 75 -3.65 6.21 -4.41
C PHE A 75 -3.10 6.97 -3.22
N GLU A 76 -3.60 8.17 -2.95
CA GLU A 76 -3.32 8.86 -1.69
C GLU A 76 -3.83 8.04 -0.48
N ASN A 77 -3.13 8.16 0.64
CA ASN A 77 -3.54 7.57 1.92
C ASN A 77 -3.30 8.58 3.06
N GLY A 78 -4.34 9.33 3.40
CA GLY A 78 -4.24 10.50 4.28
C GLY A 78 -3.39 11.61 3.65
N ASN A 79 -2.77 12.42 4.50
CA ASN A 79 -1.94 13.55 4.07
C ASN A 79 -0.46 13.17 3.87
N ASP A 80 -0.05 12.01 4.39
CA ASP A 80 1.35 11.64 4.60
C ASP A 80 1.65 10.23 4.07
N GLY A 81 0.99 9.82 2.98
CA GLY A 81 1.16 8.47 2.50
C GLY A 81 0.43 8.16 1.22
N CYS A 82 0.69 6.96 0.72
CA CYS A 82 0.03 6.41 -0.45
C CYS A 82 -0.14 4.89 -0.33
N CYS A 83 -1.02 4.34 -1.14
CA CYS A 83 -1.17 2.92 -1.37
C CYS A 83 -0.79 2.59 -2.81
N ILE A 84 -0.03 1.53 -3.02
CA ILE A 84 0.34 1.00 -4.34
C ILE A 84 -0.23 -0.41 -4.47
N ILE A 85 -1.10 -0.61 -5.46
CA ILE A 85 -1.62 -1.92 -5.85
C ILE A 85 -0.72 -2.47 -6.94
N MET A 86 -0.14 -3.65 -6.73
CA MET A 86 0.84 -4.25 -7.63
C MET A 86 0.48 -5.70 -7.97
N GLY A 87 0.65 -6.09 -9.23
CA GLY A 87 0.45 -7.45 -9.73
C GLY A 87 1.61 -8.40 -9.43
N PHE A 88 2.17 -8.34 -8.22
CA PHE A 88 3.32 -9.16 -7.80
C PHE A 88 3.02 -9.94 -6.52
N ASP A 89 3.79 -11.02 -6.31
CA ASP A 89 3.89 -11.66 -5.01
C ASP A 89 4.58 -10.76 -3.97
N ILE A 90 4.46 -11.15 -2.69
CA ILE A 90 4.98 -10.36 -1.58
C ILE A 90 6.50 -10.26 -1.56
N ASP A 91 7.22 -11.25 -2.10
CA ASP A 91 8.69 -11.27 -2.09
C ASP A 91 9.26 -10.32 -3.13
N THR A 92 8.65 -10.26 -4.31
CA THR A 92 8.97 -9.30 -5.37
C THR A 92 8.58 -7.88 -4.94
N ALA A 93 7.43 -7.71 -4.29
CA ALA A 93 7.00 -6.44 -3.74
C ALA A 93 7.91 -5.93 -2.62
N LEU A 94 8.46 -6.81 -1.79
CA LEU A 94 9.43 -6.45 -0.74
C LEU A 94 10.73 -5.87 -1.32
N LYS A 95 11.27 -6.48 -2.38
CA LYS A 95 12.46 -5.93 -3.06
C LYS A 95 12.20 -4.52 -3.61
N ARG A 96 10.99 -4.26 -4.11
CA ARG A 96 10.58 -2.92 -4.53
C ARG A 96 10.42 -1.96 -3.36
N ALA A 97 9.89 -2.43 -2.23
CA ALA A 97 9.78 -1.64 -1.02
C ALA A 97 11.16 -1.22 -0.49
N GLU A 98 12.15 -2.11 -0.53
CA GLU A 98 13.55 -1.79 -0.14
C GLU A 98 14.12 -0.69 -1.03
N MET A 99 14.01 -0.83 -2.35
CA MET A 99 14.48 0.20 -3.29
C MET A 99 13.76 1.55 -3.10
N LEU A 100 12.44 1.51 -2.86
CA LEU A 100 11.65 2.72 -2.59
C LEU A 100 12.07 3.36 -1.27
N TYR A 101 12.18 2.58 -0.20
CA TYR A 101 12.60 3.07 1.10
C TYR A 101 13.95 3.80 1.02
N ASP A 102 14.96 3.18 0.40
CA ASP A 102 16.28 3.77 0.27
C ASP A 102 16.25 5.08 -0.53
N LYS A 103 15.38 5.19 -1.54
CA LYS A 103 15.18 6.45 -2.28
C LYS A 103 14.52 7.50 -1.39
N LEU A 104 13.39 7.17 -0.76
CA LEU A 104 12.66 8.10 0.11
C LEU A 104 13.55 8.61 1.26
N GLU A 105 14.30 7.73 1.91
CA GLU A 105 15.22 8.10 3.00
C GLU A 105 16.32 9.05 2.51
N ARG A 106 16.88 8.80 1.30
CA ARG A 106 17.88 9.67 0.69
C ARG A 106 17.33 11.06 0.37
N GLU A 107 16.14 11.16 -0.22
CA GLU A 107 15.55 12.46 -0.57
C GLU A 107 15.19 13.27 0.69
N LEU A 108 14.66 12.61 1.72
CA LEU A 108 14.39 13.27 3.00
C LEU A 108 15.67 13.76 3.67
N ALA A 109 16.73 12.93 3.66
CA ALA A 109 18.03 13.32 4.21
C ALA A 109 18.69 14.47 3.45
N PHE A 110 18.55 14.50 2.11
CA PHE A 110 19.08 15.57 1.26
C PHE A 110 18.50 16.94 1.64
N GLU A 111 17.19 16.99 1.95
CA GLU A 111 16.50 18.18 2.42
C GLU A 111 16.64 18.42 3.95
N ASN A 112 17.52 17.69 4.63
CA ASN A 112 17.74 17.74 6.09
C ASN A 112 16.48 17.47 6.94
N LEU A 113 15.56 16.67 6.40
CA LEU A 113 14.35 16.24 7.11
C LEU A 113 14.67 15.02 7.97
N THR A 114 14.34 15.08 9.26
CA THR A 114 14.64 14.00 10.24
C THR A 114 13.55 12.94 10.33
N CYS A 115 12.47 13.09 9.54
CA CYS A 115 11.39 12.13 9.50
C CYS A 115 11.83 10.86 8.76
N LYS A 116 11.29 9.70 9.18
CA LYS A 116 11.59 8.42 8.56
C LYS A 116 10.36 7.88 7.82
N PRO A 117 10.51 7.45 6.57
CA PRO A 117 9.43 6.76 5.87
C PRO A 117 9.20 5.38 6.51
N ALA A 118 8.03 4.80 6.26
CA ALA A 118 7.72 3.43 6.68
C ALA A 118 6.82 2.75 5.64
N ILE A 119 6.92 1.42 5.53
CA ILE A 119 6.21 0.64 4.52
C ILE A 119 5.60 -0.61 5.16
N GLY A 120 4.29 -0.79 4.96
CA GLY A 120 3.57 -2.02 5.25
C GLY A 120 3.15 -2.73 3.97
N LEU A 121 3.25 -4.06 3.93
CA LEU A 121 2.80 -4.86 2.79
C LEU A 121 1.82 -5.95 3.22
N SER A 122 0.84 -6.26 2.37
CA SER A 122 0.10 -7.53 2.43
C SER A 122 -0.19 -8.03 1.02
N SER A 123 -0.31 -9.35 0.85
CA SER A 123 -0.62 -9.96 -0.44
C SER A 123 -1.82 -10.90 -0.38
N ARG A 124 -2.45 -11.08 -1.53
CA ARG A 124 -3.48 -12.09 -1.75
C ARG A 124 -2.92 -13.48 -1.41
N SER A 125 -1.69 -13.79 -1.82
CA SER A 125 -1.07 -15.11 -1.64
C SER A 125 -1.99 -16.23 -2.15
N LEU A 126 -2.63 -16.00 -3.30
CA LEU A 126 -3.64 -16.86 -3.94
C LEU A 126 -4.91 -17.15 -3.11
N ARG A 127 -5.12 -16.47 -1.99
CA ARG A 127 -6.34 -16.60 -1.18
C ARG A 127 -7.51 -15.86 -1.81
N LEU A 128 -8.74 -16.29 -1.51
CA LEU A 128 -9.92 -15.42 -1.63
C LEU A 128 -9.91 -14.48 -0.43
N ILE A 129 -9.72 -13.19 -0.67
CA ILE A 129 -9.62 -12.16 0.36
C ILE A 129 -10.30 -10.88 -0.16
N SER A 130 -11.05 -10.19 0.70
CA SER A 130 -11.65 -8.89 0.38
C SER A 130 -10.61 -7.77 0.39
N ALA A 131 -10.86 -6.69 -0.34
CA ALA A 131 -10.06 -5.46 -0.28
C ALA A 131 -9.95 -4.89 1.15
N GLU A 132 -11.05 -4.91 1.91
CA GLU A 132 -11.08 -4.43 3.31
C GLU A 132 -10.05 -5.16 4.17
N ARG A 133 -10.05 -6.49 4.11
CA ARG A 133 -9.11 -7.32 4.86
C ARG A 133 -7.67 -7.09 4.42
N LEU A 134 -7.39 -7.07 3.12
CA LEU A 134 -6.03 -6.88 2.62
C LEU A 134 -5.47 -5.50 3.01
N ALA A 135 -6.29 -4.44 2.90
CA ALA A 135 -5.94 -3.09 3.34
C ALA A 135 -5.67 -3.02 4.85
N ASN A 136 -6.48 -3.69 5.66
CA ASN A 136 -6.25 -3.75 7.11
C ASN A 136 -4.96 -4.51 7.45
N GLU A 137 -4.62 -5.58 6.73
CA GLU A 137 -3.37 -6.32 6.91
C GLU A 137 -2.14 -5.47 6.57
N SER A 138 -2.15 -4.72 5.46
CA SER A 138 -1.04 -3.84 5.08
C SER A 138 -0.89 -2.64 6.03
N GLU A 139 -2.01 -2.06 6.47
CA GLU A 139 -2.05 -0.96 7.44
C GLU A 139 -1.54 -1.39 8.82
N GLN A 140 -1.85 -2.62 9.26
CA GLN A 140 -1.28 -3.18 10.49
C GLN A 140 0.24 -3.36 10.36
N ALA A 141 0.73 -3.88 9.23
CA ALA A 141 2.15 -3.98 8.98
C ALA A 141 2.84 -2.61 9.01
N LEU A 142 2.24 -1.59 8.40
CA LEU A 142 2.74 -0.22 8.44
C LEU A 142 2.81 0.33 9.87
N LYS A 143 1.76 0.13 10.67
CA LYS A 143 1.74 0.55 12.08
C LYS A 143 2.83 -0.11 12.91
N HIS A 144 3.20 -1.35 12.61
CA HIS A 144 4.35 -2.00 13.23
C HIS A 144 5.66 -1.38 12.74
N ALA A 145 5.78 -1.10 11.43
CA ALA A 145 6.99 -0.53 10.84
C ALA A 145 7.32 0.86 11.40
N MET A 146 6.29 1.64 11.74
CA MET A 146 6.43 2.95 12.36
C MET A 146 6.83 2.90 13.85
N LYS A 147 6.61 1.77 14.54
CA LYS A 147 6.86 1.63 15.99
C LYS A 147 8.17 0.93 16.30
N GLU A 148 8.61 0.01 15.45
CA GLU A 148 9.80 -0.82 15.69
C GLU A 148 11.05 -0.15 15.14
N GLU A 149 11.98 0.21 16.04
CA GLU A 149 13.27 0.76 15.65
C GLU A 149 14.06 -0.26 14.80
N GLY A 150 14.59 0.20 13.67
CA GLY A 150 15.32 -0.66 12.72
C GLY A 150 14.45 -1.54 11.80
N LYS A 151 13.11 -1.45 11.84
CA LYS A 151 12.23 -2.16 10.90
C LYS A 151 11.25 -1.24 10.19
N GLN A 152 11.73 -0.49 9.21
CA GLN A 152 10.90 0.46 8.46
C GLN A 152 10.10 -0.18 7.33
N ILE A 153 10.32 -1.47 7.05
CA ILE A 153 9.56 -2.24 6.07
C ILE A 153 9.07 -3.52 6.75
N ILE A 154 7.76 -3.72 6.77
CA ILE A 154 7.15 -4.93 7.35
C ILE A 154 6.14 -5.51 6.37
N ALA A 155 6.18 -6.83 6.20
CA ALA A 155 5.22 -7.58 5.41
C ALA A 155 4.31 -8.43 6.31
N PHE A 156 3.00 -8.31 6.14
CA PHE A 156 2.00 -9.18 6.72
C PHE A 156 1.96 -10.50 5.94
N ARG A 157 2.66 -11.51 6.45
CA ARG A 157 2.70 -12.84 5.83
C ARG A 157 1.65 -13.75 6.46
N VAL A 158 0.61 -14.06 5.69
CA VAL A 158 -0.40 -15.03 6.12
C VAL A 158 0.01 -16.42 5.68
N ASN A 159 -0.06 -17.37 6.61
CA ASN A 159 -0.03 -18.78 6.26
C ASN A 159 -1.41 -19.17 5.69
N PRO A 160 -1.52 -19.60 4.41
CA PRO A 160 -2.80 -19.89 3.77
C PRO A 160 -3.59 -21.00 4.48
N ASP A 161 -2.92 -22.01 5.01
CA ASP A 161 -3.56 -23.13 5.71
C ASP A 161 -4.19 -22.67 7.02
N LYS A 162 -3.47 -21.84 7.79
CA LYS A 162 -4.01 -21.22 9.00
C LYS A 162 -5.18 -20.30 8.70
N TYR A 163 -5.15 -19.59 7.57
CA TYR A 163 -6.25 -18.71 7.17
C TYR A 163 -7.51 -19.49 6.80
N ARG A 164 -7.38 -20.57 6.03
CA ARG A 164 -8.52 -21.46 5.70
C ARG A 164 -9.15 -22.05 6.97
N ASN A 165 -8.34 -22.48 7.92
CA ASN A 165 -8.82 -22.99 9.21
C ASN A 165 -9.55 -21.91 10.04
N PHE A 166 -9.04 -20.67 10.02
CA PHE A 166 -9.69 -19.54 10.70
C PHE A 166 -11.08 -19.24 10.12
N LEU A 167 -11.21 -19.17 8.78
CA LEU A 167 -12.49 -18.94 8.12
C LEU A 167 -13.50 -20.06 8.43
N ALA A 168 -13.07 -21.32 8.41
CA ALA A 168 -13.91 -22.45 8.78
C ALA A 168 -14.44 -22.32 10.23
N GLY A 169 -13.60 -21.84 11.16
CA GLY A 169 -13.97 -21.61 12.55
C GLY A 169 -14.92 -20.42 12.77
N GLU A 170 -14.87 -19.37 11.96
CA GLU A 170 -15.80 -18.23 12.05
C GLU A 170 -17.21 -18.59 11.53
N VAL A 171 -17.28 -19.38 10.45
CA VAL A 171 -18.56 -19.90 9.93
C VAL A 171 -19.26 -20.77 10.99
N GLN A 172 -18.49 -21.55 11.75
CA GLN A 172 -19.04 -22.43 12.78
C GLN A 172 -19.47 -21.70 14.07
N LYS A 173 -18.99 -20.47 14.30
CA LYS A 173 -19.41 -19.60 15.41
C LYS A 173 -20.62 -18.71 15.09
N SER A 174 -20.96 -18.58 13.82
CA SER A 174 -22.10 -17.79 13.32
C SER A 174 -23.33 -18.66 12.99
N LEU A 175 -23.22 -19.98 13.21
CA LEU A 175 -24.31 -20.97 13.20
C LEU A 175 -24.73 -21.30 14.64
#